data_AF-A0A381XZC2-F1
#
_entry.id   AF-A0A381XZC2-F1
#
_cell.length_a   1.000
_cell.length_b   1.000
_cell.length_c   1.000
_cell.angle_alpha   90.00
_cell.angle_beta   90.00
_cell.angle_gamma   90.00
#
_symmetry.space_group_name_H-M   'P 1'
#
loop_
_entity.id
_entity.type
_entity.pdbx_description
1 polymer ?
#
loop_
_entity_poly.entity_id
_entity_poly.type
_entity_poly.pdbx_seq_one_letter_code
_entity_poly.pdbx_strand_id
1 'polypeptide(L)' 'METENNKSNIIEISELNKWYGDFHALKNINMSVKEGEIIVVCGPSGSGKSTLIRCVNFL' A
#
# COMPACT_ATOMS: atom_id res chain seq x y z
N MET A 1 -18.90 28.94 -6.66
CA MET A 1 -18.32 28.31 -5.45
C MET A 1 -17.57 27.10 -5.96
N GLU A 2 -16.26 27.24 -6.17
CA GLU A 2 -15.38 26.13 -6.53
C GLU A 2 -15.18 25.30 -5.26
N THR A 3 -15.58 24.04 -5.26
CA THR A 3 -15.25 23.11 -4.16
C THR A 3 -14.52 21.92 -4.76
N GLU A 4 -13.19 22.05 -4.71
CA GLU A 4 -12.14 21.04 -4.59
C GLU A 4 -12.30 19.71 -5.36
N ASN A 5 -11.34 19.47 -6.27
CA ASN A 5 -11.06 18.18 -6.90
C ASN A 5 -10.90 17.07 -5.85
N ASN A 6 -11.99 16.45 -5.41
CA ASN A 6 -11.95 15.31 -4.51
C ASN A 6 -11.60 14.06 -5.31
N LYS A 7 -10.32 13.92 -5.62
CA LYS A 7 -9.80 12.78 -6.38
C LYS A 7 -10.14 11.48 -5.65
N SER A 8 -10.76 10.55 -6.37
CA SER A 8 -11.16 9.25 -5.82
C SER A 8 -9.95 8.43 -5.35
N ASN A 9 -10.10 7.65 -4.28
CA ASN A 9 -9.10 6.64 -3.92
C ASN A 9 -9.16 5.53 -4.98
N ILE A 10 -8.05 5.30 -5.68
CA ILE A 10 -7.91 4.26 -6.71
C ILE A 10 -7.28 2.98 -6.16
N ILE A 11 -6.58 3.08 -5.03
CA ILE A 11 -6.04 1.94 -4.27
C ILE A 11 -6.45 2.15 -2.82
N GLU A 12 -7.00 1.10 -2.20
CA GLU A 12 -7.32 1.05 -0.78
C GLU A 12 -6.80 -0.28 -0.22
N ILE A 13 -5.97 -0.20 0.80
CA ILE A 13 -5.41 -1.33 1.53
C ILE A 13 -5.87 -1.18 2.98
N SER A 14 -6.65 -2.14 3.46
CA SER A 14 -7.15 -2.19 4.83
C SER A 14 -6.67 -3.47 5.50
N GLU A 15 -6.03 -3.34 6.66
CA GLU A 15 -5.58 -4.43 7.54
C GLU A 15 -4.79 -5.54 6.81
N LEU A 16 -3.93 -5.16 5.86
CA LEU A 16 -3.16 -6.12 5.09
C LEU A 16 -2.11 -6.81 5.96
N ASN A 17 -2.22 -8.13 6.04
CA ASN A 17 -1.26 -9.01 6.68
C ASN A 17 -0.73 -10.02 5.65
N LYS A 18 0.59 -10.09 5.48
CA LYS A 18 1.24 -11.03 4.54
C LYS A 18 2.24 -11.90 5.28
N TRP A 19 2.06 -13.21 5.12
CA TRP A 19 2.91 -14.23 5.70
C TRP A 19 3.63 -15.02 4.60
N TYR A 20 4.86 -15.45 4.91
CA TYR A 20 5.61 -16.45 4.15
C TYR A 20 5.97 -17.58 5.12
N GLY A 21 5.16 -18.64 5.15
CA GLY A 21 5.23 -19.63 6.22
C GLY A 21 5.04 -18.96 7.59
N ASP A 22 5.96 -19.21 8.52
CA ASP A 22 5.93 -18.62 9.88
C ASP A 22 6.41 -17.16 9.93
N PHE A 23 6.89 -16.60 8.80
CA PHE A 23 7.41 -15.24 8.77
C PHE A 23 6.31 -14.22 8.42
N HIS A 24 5.96 -13.35 9.37
CA HIS A 24 5.01 -12.26 9.18
C HIS A 24 5.68 -11.03 8.53
N ALA A 25 5.64 -10.95 7.20
CA ALA A 25 6.37 -9.96 6.41
C ALA A 25 5.71 -8.57 6.40
N LEU A 26 4.38 -8.49 6.29
CA LEU A 26 3.62 -7.23 6.38
C LEU A 26 2.60 -7.37 7.51
N LYS A 27 2.58 -6.41 8.44
CA LYS A 27 1.78 -6.48 9.66
C LYS A 27 0.80 -5.31 9.68
N ASN A 28 -0.49 -5.60 9.56
CA ASN A 28 -1.58 -4.64 9.63
C ASN A 28 -1.32 -3.33 8.84
N ILE A 29 -1.02 -3.47 7.54
CA ILE A 29 -0.76 -2.31 6.69
C ILE A 29 -2.09 -1.68 6.26
N ASN A 30 -2.19 -0.36 6.44
CA ASN A 30 -3.32 0.46 6.03
C ASN A 30 -2.82 1.61 5.15
N MET A 31 -3.37 1.77 3.95
CA MET A 31 -2.91 2.75 2.96
C MET A 31 -4.02 3.04 1.95
N SER A 32 -4.13 4.30 1.53
CA SER A 32 -4.96 4.73 0.41
C SER A 32 -4.13 5.52 -0.60
N VAL A 33 -4.41 5.38 -1.88
CA VAL A 33 -3.78 6.17 -2.95
C VAL A 33 -4.86 6.84 -3.79
N LYS A 34 -4.78 8.16 -3.93
CA LYS A 34 -5.70 8.95 -4.75
C LYS A 34 -5.34 8.90 -6.22
N GLU A 35 -6.31 9.20 -7.06
CA GLU A 35 -6.11 9.25 -8.50
C GLU A 35 -4.97 10.21 -8.91
N GLY A 36 -3.99 9.70 -9.66
CA GLY A 36 -2.82 10.48 -10.09
C GLY A 36 -1.89 10.92 -8.95
N GLU A 37 -2.02 10.34 -7.76
CA GLU A 37 -1.04 10.48 -6.68
C GLU A 37 0.20 9.63 -6.94
N ILE A 38 1.38 10.17 -6.64
CA ILE A 38 2.65 9.46 -6.75
C ILE A 38 3.17 9.21 -5.34
N ILE A 39 3.31 7.94 -4.98
CA ILE A 39 3.81 7.51 -3.67
C ILE A 39 5.15 6.79 -3.83
N VAL A 40 6.06 7.04 -2.88
CA VAL A 40 7.33 6.33 -2.76
C VAL A 40 7.28 5.41 -1.54
N VAL A 41 7.53 4.11 -1.75
CA VAL A 41 7.69 3.14 -0.66
C VAL A 41 9.17 2.97 -0.36
N CYS A 42 9.62 3.46 0.80
CA CYS A 42 11.02 3.43 1.22
C CYS A 42 11.23 2.69 2.57
N GLY A 43 12.49 2.38 2.89
CA GLY A 43 12.86 1.67 4.13
C GLY A 43 14.05 0.71 3.96
N PRO A 44 14.63 0.21 5.07
CA PRO A 44 15.81 -0.68 5.07
C PRO A 44 15.61 -1.96 4.26
N SER A 45 16.71 -2.63 3.89
CA SER A 45 16.62 -3.95 3.26
C SER A 45 15.82 -4.93 4.15
N GLY A 46 14.96 -5.74 3.54
CA GLY A 46 14.11 -6.69 4.26
C GLY A 46 12.82 -6.13 4.88
N SER A 47 12.56 -4.81 4.82
CA SER A 47 11.38 -4.19 5.45
C SER A 47 10.01 -4.49 4.79
N GLY A 48 9.97 -5.34 3.75
CA GLY A 48 8.71 -5.72 3.10
C GLY A 48 8.26 -4.84 1.92
N LYS A 49 9.07 -3.86 1.45
CA LYS A 49 8.71 -2.96 0.33
C LYS A 49 8.23 -3.71 -0.92
N SER A 50 9.04 -4.65 -1.43
CA SER A 50 8.68 -5.44 -2.61
C SER A 50 7.52 -6.40 -2.33
N THR A 51 7.33 -6.82 -1.07
CA THR A 51 6.17 -7.63 -0.67
C THR A 51 4.89 -6.80 -0.75
N LEU A 52 4.91 -5.55 -0.27
CA LEU A 52 3.77 -4.63 -0.38
C LEU A 52 3.40 -4.35 -1.84
N ILE A 53 4.39 -4.03 -2.69
CA ILE A 53 4.16 -3.79 -4.12
C ILE A 53 3.59 -5.05 -4.81
N ARG A 54 4.06 -6.25 -4.45
CA ARG A 54 3.49 -7.50 -4.97
C ARG A 54 2.04 -7.68 -4.55
N CYS A 55 1.69 -7.39 -3.30
CA CYS A 55 0.30 -7.43 -2.84
C CYS A 55 -0.61 -6.47 -3.64
N VAL A 56 -0.13 -5.25 -3.94
CA VAL A 56 -0.87 -4.29 -4.79
C VAL A 56 -1.06 -4.83 -6.21
N ASN A 57 -0.04 -5.48 -6.76
CA ASN A 57 -0.09 -6.08 -8.10
C ASN A 57 -0.75 -7.47 -8.14
N PHE A 58 -1.30 -7.97 -7.03
CA PHE A 58 -1.87 -9.31 -6.89
C PHE A 58 -0.89 -10.47 -7.22
N LEU A 59 0.35 -10.37 -6.73
CA LEU A 59 1.45 -11.34 -6.89
C LEU A 59 1.88 -12.03 -5.57
#